data_AF-D8F260-F1
#
_entry.id   AF-D8F260-F1
#
_cell.length_a   1.000
_cell.length_b   1.000
_cell.length_c   1.000
_cell.angle_alpha   90.00
_cell.angle_beta   90.00
_cell.angle_gamma   90.00
#
_symmetry.space_group_name_H-M   'P 1'
#
loop_
_entity.id
_entity.type
_entity.pdbx_description
1 polymer ?
#
loop_
_entity_poly.entity_id
_entity_poly.type
_entity_poly.pdbx_seq_one_letter_code
_entity_poly.pdbx_strand_id
1 'polypeptide(L)' 'MFILNDILKPLQNAFSSTNLGRERAHWFSYAILAFIIPFT' A
#
# COMPACT_ATOMS: atom_id res chain seq x y z
N MET A 1 -2.97 -11.62 -5.37
CA MET A 1 -4.11 -11.48 -6.29
C MET A 1 -3.80 -10.39 -7.31
N PHE A 2 -4.08 -10.62 -8.59
CA PHE A 2 -3.66 -9.77 -9.72
C PHE A 2 -4.07 -8.30 -9.53
N ILE A 3 -5.35 -8.07 -9.22
CA ILE A 3 -5.95 -6.73 -9.08
C ILE A 3 -5.35 -5.92 -7.92
N LEU A 4 -5.13 -6.55 -6.76
CA LEU A 4 -4.64 -5.85 -5.58
C LEU A 4 -3.18 -5.40 -5.78
N ASN A 5 -2.36 -6.22 -6.45
CA ASN A 5 -0.98 -5.87 -6.77
C ASN A 5 -0.89 -4.77 -7.84
N ASP A 6 -1.81 -4.76 -8.81
CA ASP A 6 -1.92 -3.72 -9.84
C ASP A 6 -2.35 -2.35 -9.27
N ILE A 7 -3.08 -2.33 -8.15
CA ILE A 7 -3.47 -1.08 -7.48
C ILE A 7 -2.38 -0.63 -6.49
N LEU A 8 -1.82 -1.56 -5.70
CA LEU A 8 -0.84 -1.23 -4.66
C LEU A 8 0.50 -0.75 -5.22
N LYS A 9 0.99 -1.31 -6.32
CA LYS A 9 2.27 -0.90 -6.93
C LYS A 9 2.31 0.57 -7.38
N PRO A 10 1.39 1.06 -8.22
CA PRO A 10 1.39 2.46 -8.63
C PRO A 10 1.13 3.40 -7.45
N LEU A 11 0.32 2.97 -6.48
CA LEU A 11 0.08 3.74 -5.26
C LEU A 11 1.34 3.87 -4.39
N GLN A 12 2.12 2.81 -4.23
CA GLN A 12 3.41 2.86 -3.53
C GLN A 12 4.43 3.75 -4.26
N ASN A 13 4.39 3.77 -5.60
CA ASN A 13 5.24 4.62 -6.44
C ASN A 13 4.86 6.11 -6.40
N ALA A 14 3.66 6.46 -5.90
CA ALA A 14 3.26 7.86 -5.69
C ALA A 14 3.98 8.50 -4.49
N PHE A 15 4.58 7.70 -3.62
CA PHE A 15 5.36 8.18 -2.48
C PHE A 15 6.80 8.48 -2.90
N SER A 16 7.43 9.45 -2.21
CA SER A 16 8.85 9.78 -2.44
C SER A 16 9.76 8.55 -2.29
N SER A 17 10.80 8.49 -3.12
CA SER A 17 11.85 7.45 -3.10
C SER A 17 12.81 7.53 -1.91
N THR A 18 12.54 8.40 -0.94
CA THR A 18 13.29 8.47 0.32
C THR A 18 12.90 7.29 1.23
N ASN A 19 13.77 6.94 2.18
CA ASN A 19 13.47 5.89 3.17
C ASN A 19 12.13 6.14 3.90
N LEU A 20 11.87 7.40 4.28
CA LEU A 20 10.62 7.81 4.92
C LEU A 20 9.41 7.66 3.99
N GLY A 21 9.55 7.97 2.70
CA GLY A 21 8.47 7.81 1.72
C GLY A 21 8.14 6.34 1.49
N ARG A 22 9.15 5.46 1.46
CA ARG A 22 8.95 4.00 1.37
C ARG A 22 8.24 3.44 2.60
N GLU A 23 8.59 3.86 3.81
CA GLU A 23 7.86 3.43 5.01
C GLU A 23 6.39 3.87 4.98
N ARG A 24 6.13 5.13 4.61
CA ARG A 24 4.75 5.65 4.46
C ARG A 24 3.95 4.88 3.42
N ALA A 25 4.56 4.51 2.30
CA ALA A 25 3.93 3.69 1.26
C ALA A 25 3.50 2.31 1.79
N HIS A 26 4.35 1.68 2.61
CA HIS A 26 4.02 0.40 3.25
C HIS A 26 2.88 0.56 4.26
N TRP A 27 2.95 1.54 5.15
CA TRP A 27 1.89 1.81 6.13
C TRP A 27 0.54 2.08 5.47
N PHE A 28 0.52 2.87 4.40
CA PHE A 28 -0.71 3.16 3.66
C PHE A 28 -1.29 1.91 2.99
N SER A 29 -0.43 1.06 2.42
CA SER A 29 -0.83 -0.23 1.85
C SER A 29 -1.48 -1.12 2.91
N TYR A 30 -0.88 -1.24 4.10
CA TYR A 30 -1.45 -2.00 5.21
C TYR A 30 -2.78 -1.44 5.72
N ALA A 31 -2.93 -0.11 5.77
CA ALA A 31 -4.18 0.52 6.17
C ALA A 31 -5.33 0.19 5.19
N ILE A 32 -5.07 0.21 3.89
CA ILE A 32 -6.06 -0.21 2.88
C ILE A 32 -6.42 -1.68 3.04
N LEU A 33 -5.42 -2.55 3.22
CA LEU A 33 -5.66 -3.98 3.42
C LEU A 33 -6.50 -4.25 4.67
N ALA A 34 -6.23 -3.54 5.77
CA ALA A 34 -7.01 -3.60 7.01
C ALA A 34 -8.46 -3.14 6.82
N PHE A 35 -8.74 -2.26 5.86
CA PHE A 35 -10.09 -1.79 5.56
C PHE A 35 -10.87 -2.77 4.67
N ILE A 36 -10.17 -3.45 3.75
CA ILE A 36 -10.78 -4.35 2.76
C ILE A 36 -10.94 -5.76 3.31
N ILE A 37 -9.95 -6.25 4.08
CA ILE A 37 -9.98 -7.58 4.67
C ILE A 37 -10.76 -7.49 5.98
N PRO A 38 -11.94 -8.13 6.08
CA PRO A 38 -12.65 -8.17 7.35
C PRO A 38 -11.78 -8.93 8.35
N PHE A 39 -11.49 -8.31 9.49
CA PHE A 39 -10.88 -8.98 10.63
C PHE A 39 -11.94 -9.89 11.29
N THR A 40 -12.25 -11.00 10.63
CA THR A 40 -13.13 -12.06 11.13
C THR A 40 -12.41 -13.39 10.99
#